data_AF-A0A965YT22-F1
#
_entry.id   AF-A0A965YT22-F1
#
_cell.length_a   1.000
_cell.length_b   1.000
_cell.length_c   1.000
_cell.angle_alpha   90.00
_cell.angle_beta   90.00
_cell.angle_gamma   90.00
#
_symmetry.space_group_name_H-M   'P 1'
#
loop_
_entity.id
_entity.type
_entity.pdbx_description
1 polymer ?
#
loop_
_entity_poly.entity_id
_entity_poly.type
_entity_poly.pdbx_seq_one_letter_code
_entity_poly.pdbx_strand_id
1 'polypeptide(L)'
;MKKIVKLFWALAILLYLGSCTEDYLDVNKDPNSPTTPELNQLLSGSQYFMVQAISQGNFVGEGLSSYVHHLVSREVQNYGMTPGANNPYNTWNYLYTYVLTDYDAIIANAEPEDNLIYAGIARTLKAYAFSVMVDLWGDVPYSEFNVPGQTAPSPDSSKDIYNALITLLEEG
;
A
#
# COMPACT_ATOMS: atom_id res chain seq x y z
N MET A 1 41.25 -0.90 55.99
CA MET A 1 41.67 -0.52 54.62
C MET A 1 41.40 -1.62 53.58
N LYS A 2 41.97 -2.83 53.71
CA LYS A 2 41.76 -3.92 52.73
C LYS A 2 40.30 -4.33 52.48
N LYS A 3 39.42 -4.25 53.49
CA LYS A 3 37.97 -4.53 53.36
C LYS A 3 37.20 -3.44 52.61
N ILE A 4 37.61 -2.17 52.75
CA ILE A 4 37.00 -1.02 52.05
C ILE A 4 37.37 -1.05 50.57
N VAL A 5 38.62 -1.39 50.24
CA VAL A 5 39.07 -1.58 48.85
C VAL A 5 38.29 -2.70 48.15
N LYS A 6 38.03 -3.82 48.84
CA LYS A 6 37.20 -4.91 48.30
C LYS A 6 35.74 -4.49 48.04
N LEU A 7 35.18 -3.62 48.88
CA LEU A 7 33.83 -3.09 48.70
C LEU A 7 33.74 -2.16 47.48
N PHE A 8 34.76 -1.32 47.27
CA PHE A 8 34.86 -0.46 46.08
C PHE A 8 35.00 -1.28 44.79
N TRP A 9 35.79 -2.37 44.81
CA TRP A 9 35.90 -3.27 43.67
C TRP A 9 34.58 -3.99 43.36
N ALA A 10 33.84 -4.44 44.38
CA ALA A 10 32.54 -5.07 44.19
C ALA A 10 31.50 -4.10 43.59
N LEU A 11 31.50 -2.84 44.04
CA LEU A 11 30.61 -1.81 43.52
C LEU A 11 30.95 -1.42 42.06
N ALA A 12 32.24 -1.35 41.73
CA ALA A 12 32.69 -1.09 40.36
C ALA A 12 32.28 -2.21 39.40
N ILE A 13 32.34 -3.48 39.83
CA ILE A 13 31.89 -4.64 39.04
C ILE A 13 30.37 -4.60 38.83
N LEU A 14 29.60 -4.24 39.85
CA LEU A 14 28.15 -4.09 39.75
C LEU A 14 27.73 -2.98 38.78
N LEU A 15 28.45 -1.85 38.79
CA LEU A 15 28.23 -0.75 37.84
C LEU A 15 28.65 -1.11 36.41
N TYR A 16 29.69 -1.93 36.25
CA TYR A 16 30.13 -2.42 34.94
C TYR A 16 29.12 -3.41 34.33
N LEU A 17 28.52 -4.28 35.15
CA LEU A 17 27.51 -5.24 34.70
C LEU A 17 26.14 -4.60 34.42
N GLY A 18 25.82 -3.44 35.02
CA GLY A 18 24.59 -2.69 34.76
C GLY A 18 24.65 -1.72 33.57
N SER A 19 25.82 -1.51 32.98
CA SER A 19 26.03 -0.54 31.89
C SER A 19 25.68 -1.07 30.50
N CYS A 20 25.53 -2.39 30.34
CA CYS A 20 25.13 -3.01 29.08
C CYS A 20 23.63 -3.32 29.12
N THR A 21 22.80 -2.29 28.93
CA THR A 21 21.40 -2.50 28.57
C THR A 21 21.36 -2.86 27.08
N GLU A 22 20.88 -4.05 26.73
CA GLU A 22 20.78 -4.51 25.33
C GLU A 22 20.01 -3.51 24.45
N ASP A 23 19.09 -2.74 25.04
CA ASP A 23 18.29 -1.71 24.37
C ASP A 23 19.11 -0.53 23.81
N TYR A 24 20.31 -0.22 24.31
CA TYR A 24 21.14 0.87 23.78
C TYR A 24 21.71 0.56 22.39
N LEU A 25 21.81 -0.73 22.04
CA LEU A 25 22.30 -1.20 20.75
C LEU A 25 21.16 -1.52 19.76
N ASP A 26 19.89 -1.37 20.15
CA ASP A 26 18.72 -1.50 19.28
C ASP A 26 18.55 -0.27 18.37
N VAL A 27 19.56 0.00 17.54
CA VAL A 27 19.56 1.07 16.51
C VAL A 27 18.86 0.63 15.21
N ASN A 28 18.32 -0.58 15.17
CA ASN A 28 17.68 -1.15 13.98
C ASN A 28 16.22 -0.72 13.82
N LYS A 29 15.67 0.01 14.79
CA LYS A 29 14.38 0.70 14.64
C LYS A 29 14.63 2.03 13.94
N ASP A 30 14.31 2.08 12.65
CA ASP A 30 14.36 3.31 11.88
C ASP A 30 13.30 4.30 12.41
N PRO A 31 13.70 5.42 13.04
CA PRO A 31 12.75 6.40 13.55
C PRO A 31 11.97 7.11 12.43
N ASN A 32 12.41 6.96 11.16
CA ASN A 32 11.74 7.53 9.99
C ASN A 32 10.73 6.56 9.36
N SER A 33 10.66 5.32 9.83
CA SER A 33 9.67 4.33 9.38
C SER A 33 8.60 4.16 10.45
N PRO A 34 7.37 4.67 10.25
CA PRO A 34 6.32 4.51 11.24
C PRO A 34 6.03 3.03 11.43
N THR A 35 6.17 2.55 12.67
CA THR A 35 5.91 1.15 13.04
C THR A 35 4.42 0.82 13.11
N THR A 36 3.56 1.83 13.20
CA THR A 36 2.10 1.68 13.17
C THR A 36 1.54 2.77 12.26
N PRO A 37 0.91 2.41 11.13
CA PRO A 37 0.40 3.40 10.20
C PRO A 37 -0.88 4.04 10.75
N GLU A 38 -0.98 5.37 10.68
CA GLU A 38 -2.22 6.07 11.03
C GLU A 38 -3.26 5.88 9.92
N LEU A 39 -4.44 5.34 10.25
CA LEU A 39 -5.49 5.00 9.27
C LEU A 39 -5.95 6.19 8.42
N ASN A 40 -6.03 7.39 9.00
CA ASN A 40 -6.38 8.62 8.29
C ASN A 40 -5.33 9.02 7.25
N GLN A 41 -4.05 8.82 7.55
CA GLN A 41 -2.93 9.13 6.64
C GLN A 41 -2.88 8.13 5.50
N LEU A 42 -3.02 6.82 5.79
CA LEU A 42 -3.12 5.79 4.75
C LEU A 42 -4.31 6.05 3.83
N LEU A 43 -5.48 6.37 4.39
CA LEU A 43 -6.68 6.61 3.58
C LEU A 43 -6.51 7.83 2.68
N SER A 44 -5.98 8.93 3.21
CA SER A 44 -5.75 10.15 2.42
C SER A 44 -4.68 9.95 1.34
N GLY A 45 -3.60 9.23 1.67
CA GLY A 45 -2.51 8.91 0.76
C GLY A 45 -2.95 8.02 -0.39
N SER A 46 -3.63 6.91 -0.08
CA SER A 46 -4.17 5.98 -1.08
C SER A 46 -5.18 6.66 -2.01
N GLN A 47 -6.07 7.53 -1.50
CA GLN A 47 -6.98 8.33 -2.33
C GLN A 47 -6.23 9.27 -3.27
N TYR A 48 -5.17 9.93 -2.80
CA TYR A 48 -4.32 10.77 -3.64
C TYR A 48 -3.65 9.96 -4.76
N PHE A 49 -3.04 8.81 -4.43
CA PHE A 49 -2.39 7.95 -5.42
C PHE A 49 -3.38 7.36 -6.41
N MET A 50 -4.60 7.05 -5.98
CA MET A 50 -5.68 6.61 -6.85
C MET A 50 -6.00 7.67 -7.91
N VAL A 51 -6.12 8.94 -7.51
CA VAL A 51 -6.32 10.05 -8.44
C VAL A 51 -5.12 10.22 -9.38
N GLN A 52 -3.89 10.15 -8.87
CA GLN A 52 -2.68 10.21 -9.72
C GLN A 52 -2.64 9.08 -10.74
N ALA A 53 -3.12 7.88 -10.39
CA ALA A 53 -3.09 6.73 -11.27
C ALA A 53 -4.00 6.90 -12.52
N ILE A 54 -5.15 7.57 -12.38
CA ILE A 54 -6.22 7.56 -13.40
C ILE A 54 -6.67 8.94 -13.90
N SER A 55 -6.28 10.02 -13.24
CA SER A 55 -6.74 11.38 -13.59
C SER A 55 -6.29 11.80 -14.98
N GLN A 56 -7.12 12.65 -15.61
CA GLN A 56 -6.76 13.28 -16.87
C GLN A 56 -5.46 14.08 -16.72
N GLY A 57 -4.51 13.86 -17.62
CA GLY A 57 -3.16 14.44 -17.53
C GLY A 57 -2.09 13.51 -16.96
N ASN A 58 -2.49 12.36 -16.39
CA ASN A 58 -1.56 11.41 -15.77
C ASN A 58 -1.71 10.01 -16.34
N PHE A 59 -0.57 9.39 -16.68
CA PHE A 59 -0.47 7.98 -17.08
C PHE A 59 -1.59 7.58 -18.05
N VAL A 60 -2.34 6.51 -17.79
CA VAL A 60 -3.43 6.07 -18.68
C VAL A 60 -4.47 7.17 -18.93
N GLY A 61 -4.74 8.03 -17.94
CA GLY A 61 -5.72 9.12 -18.00
C GLY A 61 -5.39 10.22 -19.01
N GLU A 62 -4.11 10.38 -19.40
CA GLU A 62 -3.70 11.21 -20.54
C GLU A 62 -4.39 10.76 -21.84
N GLY A 63 -4.53 9.44 -22.02
CA GLY A 63 -5.02 8.84 -23.26
C GLY A 63 -6.53 8.59 -23.30
N LEU A 64 -7.14 8.25 -22.15
CA LEU A 64 -8.54 7.77 -22.10
C LEU A 64 -9.54 8.75 -22.73
N SER A 65 -9.38 10.05 -22.49
CA SER A 65 -10.25 11.09 -23.06
C SER A 65 -10.16 11.19 -24.59
N SER A 66 -9.03 10.80 -25.19
CA SER A 66 -8.86 10.77 -26.64
C SER A 66 -9.55 9.56 -27.27
N TYR A 67 -9.59 8.42 -26.59
CA TYR A 67 -10.27 7.20 -27.07
C TYR A 67 -11.79 7.34 -27.15
N VAL A 68 -12.37 8.22 -26.32
CA VAL A 68 -13.80 8.56 -26.35
C VAL A 68 -14.09 9.89 -27.04
N HIS A 69 -13.10 10.46 -27.74
CA HIS A 69 -13.21 11.70 -28.52
C HIS A 69 -13.64 12.96 -27.73
N HIS A 70 -13.39 13.01 -26.41
CA HIS A 70 -13.54 14.24 -25.63
C HIS A 70 -12.38 15.21 -25.88
N LEU A 71 -11.17 14.70 -26.13
CA LEU A 71 -9.98 15.47 -26.49
C LEU A 71 -9.32 14.90 -27.76
N VAL A 72 -8.39 15.68 -28.33
CA VAL A 72 -7.64 15.35 -29.55
C VAL A 72 -6.15 15.41 -29.21
N SER A 73 -5.44 14.30 -29.40
CA SER A 73 -3.99 14.21 -29.27
C SER A 73 -3.41 13.38 -30.42
N ARG A 74 -2.42 13.94 -31.14
CA ARG A 74 -1.88 13.31 -32.35
C ARG A 74 -1.28 11.93 -32.10
N GLU A 75 -0.57 11.76 -30.98
CA GLU A 75 0.12 10.51 -30.65
C GLU A 75 -0.87 9.44 -30.12
N VAL A 76 -1.85 9.85 -29.29
CA VAL A 76 -2.86 8.93 -28.73
C VAL A 76 -3.90 8.51 -29.75
N GLN A 77 -4.29 9.39 -30.69
CA GLN A 77 -5.29 9.08 -31.72
C GLN A 77 -4.86 7.98 -32.69
N ASN A 78 -3.56 7.75 -32.82
CA ASN A 78 -3.02 6.63 -33.58
C ASN A 78 -2.89 5.35 -32.73
N TYR A 79 -3.54 5.31 -31.56
CA TYR A 79 -3.41 4.26 -30.55
C TYR A 79 -1.96 4.07 -30.06
N GLY A 80 -1.13 5.11 -30.18
CA GLY A 80 0.26 5.09 -29.76
C GLY A 80 0.38 5.19 -28.23
N MET A 81 1.11 4.25 -27.63
CA MET A 81 1.43 4.27 -26.20
C MET A 81 2.90 4.65 -26.03
N THR A 82 3.15 5.78 -25.40
CA THR A 82 4.50 6.29 -25.11
C THR A 82 4.86 5.97 -23.65
N PRO A 83 6.09 5.55 -23.36
CA PRO A 83 6.52 5.24 -22.00
C PRO A 83 6.48 6.42 -21.01
N GLY A 84 6.28 7.65 -21.50
CA GLY A 84 6.29 8.88 -20.69
C GLY A 84 4.91 9.34 -20.23
N ALA A 85 4.07 9.81 -21.16
CA ALA A 85 2.85 10.55 -20.84
C ALA A 85 1.62 9.64 -20.64
N ASN A 86 1.44 8.62 -21.50
CA ASN A 86 0.29 7.72 -21.49
C ASN A 86 0.64 6.28 -21.11
N ASN A 87 1.37 6.13 -20.00
CA ASN A 87 1.98 4.86 -19.61
C ASN A 87 1.06 4.00 -18.70
N PRO A 88 0.50 2.87 -19.17
CA PRO A 88 -0.36 1.99 -18.37
C PRO A 88 0.41 1.28 -17.25
N TYR A 89 1.72 1.07 -17.42
CA TYR A 89 2.56 0.44 -16.41
C TYR A 89 2.65 1.27 -15.14
N ASN A 90 2.64 2.60 -15.25
CA ASN A 90 2.68 3.47 -14.08
C ASN A 90 1.35 3.46 -13.33
N THR A 91 0.21 3.51 -14.04
CA THR A 91 -1.11 3.32 -13.43
C THR A 91 -1.16 1.98 -12.71
N TRP A 92 -0.75 0.89 -13.37
CA TRP A 92 -0.71 -0.45 -12.79
C TRP A 92 0.08 -0.49 -11.47
N ASN A 93 1.32 0.03 -11.48
CA ASN A 93 2.16 0.05 -10.29
C ASN A 93 1.58 0.91 -9.18
N TYR A 94 1.01 2.07 -9.50
CA TYR A 94 0.42 2.93 -8.50
C TYR A 94 -0.77 2.25 -7.82
N LEU A 95 -1.63 1.62 -8.62
CA LEU A 95 -2.81 0.92 -8.10
C LEU A 95 -2.40 -0.25 -7.19
N TYR A 96 -1.48 -1.11 -7.60
CA TYR A 96 -1.06 -2.23 -6.73
C TYR A 96 -0.23 -1.79 -5.53
N THR A 97 0.75 -0.91 -5.73
CA THR A 97 1.78 -0.62 -4.72
C THR A 97 1.30 0.36 -3.66
N TYR A 98 0.55 1.40 -4.05
CA TYR A 98 0.21 2.51 -3.16
C TYR A 98 -1.29 2.62 -2.84
N VAL A 99 -2.15 2.00 -3.65
CA VAL A 99 -3.60 2.10 -3.44
C VAL A 99 -4.13 0.83 -2.78
N LEU A 100 -4.01 -0.31 -3.46
CA LEU A 100 -4.54 -1.58 -3.00
C LEU A 100 -3.83 -2.09 -1.75
N THR A 101 -2.49 -1.95 -1.68
CA THR A 101 -1.71 -2.37 -0.50
C THR A 101 -2.09 -1.54 0.74
N ASP A 102 -2.33 -0.24 0.57
CA ASP A 102 -2.76 0.65 1.66
C ASP A 102 -4.19 0.33 2.12
N TYR A 103 -5.11 0.00 1.20
CA TYR A 103 -6.45 -0.45 1.58
C TYR A 103 -6.43 -1.76 2.36
N ASP A 104 -5.59 -2.73 1.97
CA ASP A 104 -5.40 -3.95 2.75
C ASP A 104 -4.85 -3.66 4.14
N ALA A 105 -3.88 -2.75 4.24
CA ALA A 105 -3.34 -2.33 5.52
C ALA A 105 -4.42 -1.65 6.39
N ILE A 106 -5.25 -0.77 5.82
CA ILE A 106 -6.34 -0.13 6.56
C ILE A 106 -7.32 -1.18 7.08
N ILE A 107 -7.77 -2.12 6.24
CA ILE A 107 -8.70 -3.18 6.65
C ILE A 107 -8.10 -4.03 7.78
N ALA A 108 -6.86 -4.49 7.60
CA ALA A 108 -6.17 -5.35 8.57
C ALA A 108 -5.92 -4.67 9.93
N ASN A 109 -5.77 -3.34 9.97
CA ASN A 109 -5.55 -2.60 11.21
C ASN A 109 -6.86 -2.04 11.82
N ALA A 110 -7.89 -1.77 11.01
CA ALA A 110 -9.14 -1.19 11.49
C ALA A 110 -10.10 -2.22 12.11
N GLU A 111 -10.18 -3.43 11.55
CA GLU A 111 -11.10 -4.47 12.04
C GLU A 111 -10.77 -4.96 13.46
N PRO A 112 -9.51 -5.21 13.85
CA PRO A 112 -9.18 -5.61 15.22
C PRO A 112 -9.51 -4.54 16.27
N GLU A 113 -9.60 -3.27 15.86
CA GLU A 113 -9.94 -2.13 16.72
C GLU A 113 -11.44 -1.78 16.69
N ASP A 114 -12.28 -2.60 16.04
CA ASP A 114 -13.72 -2.35 15.84
C ASP A 114 -14.02 -1.04 15.10
N ASN A 115 -13.04 -0.54 14.32
CA ASN A 115 -13.16 0.68 13.54
C ASN A 115 -13.75 0.38 12.15
N LEU A 116 -15.00 -0.07 12.16
CA LEU A 116 -15.70 -0.53 10.95
C LEU A 116 -15.90 0.57 9.89
N ILE A 117 -15.85 1.85 10.29
CA ILE A 117 -15.97 2.97 9.36
C ILE A 117 -14.78 2.99 8.39
N TYR A 118 -13.56 2.89 8.90
CA TYR A 118 -12.38 2.86 8.04
C TYR A 118 -12.30 1.58 7.21
N ALA A 119 -12.67 0.43 7.81
CA ALA A 119 -12.72 -0.84 7.10
C ALA A 119 -13.72 -0.80 5.92
N GLY A 120 -14.94 -0.31 6.13
CA GLY A 120 -15.97 -0.19 5.08
C GLY A 120 -15.58 0.78 3.96
N ILE A 121 -14.98 1.93 4.31
CA ILE A 121 -14.44 2.87 3.31
C ILE A 121 -13.34 2.20 2.48
N ALA A 122 -12.39 1.52 3.12
CA ALA A 122 -11.28 0.85 2.42
C ALA A 122 -11.78 -0.31 1.55
N ARG A 123 -12.74 -1.12 2.01
CA ARG A 123 -13.39 -2.18 1.22
C ARG A 123 -14.05 -1.61 -0.04
N THR A 124 -14.80 -0.51 0.11
CA THR A 124 -15.47 0.17 -1.01
C THR A 124 -14.47 0.70 -2.02
N LEU A 125 -13.42 1.38 -1.56
CA LEU A 125 -12.40 1.95 -2.45
C LEU A 125 -11.51 0.88 -3.08
N LYS A 126 -11.24 -0.22 -2.37
CA LYS A 126 -10.55 -1.40 -2.91
C LYS A 126 -11.37 -2.03 -4.03
N ALA A 127 -12.69 -2.19 -3.84
CA ALA A 127 -13.57 -2.68 -4.87
C ALA A 127 -13.55 -1.77 -6.12
N TYR A 128 -13.63 -0.46 -5.92
CA TYR A 128 -13.53 0.52 -7.01
C TYR A 128 -12.18 0.47 -7.74
N ALA A 129 -11.07 0.34 -7.00
CA ALA A 129 -9.74 0.21 -7.60
C ALA A 129 -9.64 -1.02 -8.50
N PHE A 130 -10.06 -2.18 -8.01
CA PHE A 130 -10.05 -3.40 -8.82
C PHE A 130 -11.01 -3.34 -10.01
N SER A 131 -12.19 -2.72 -9.89
CA SER A 131 -13.09 -2.58 -11.04
C SER A 131 -12.43 -1.78 -12.17
N VAL A 132 -11.74 -0.68 -11.83
CA VAL A 132 -10.97 0.11 -12.80
C VAL A 132 -9.84 -0.72 -13.43
N MET A 133 -9.15 -1.56 -12.65
CA MET A 133 -8.10 -2.43 -13.20
C MET A 133 -8.66 -3.47 -14.17
N VAL A 134 -9.77 -4.11 -13.81
CA VAL A 134 -10.43 -5.09 -14.68
C VAL A 134 -10.93 -4.42 -15.97
N ASP A 135 -11.49 -3.22 -15.89
CA ASP A 135 -11.96 -2.50 -17.07
C ASP A 135 -10.83 -2.09 -18.03
N LEU A 136 -9.61 -1.86 -17.50
CA LEU A 136 -8.45 -1.49 -18.30
C LEU A 136 -7.67 -2.70 -18.87
N TRP A 137 -7.55 -3.78 -18.09
CA TRP A 137 -6.66 -4.91 -18.42
C TRP A 137 -7.35 -6.27 -18.52
N GLY A 138 -8.59 -6.39 -18.08
CA GLY A 138 -9.31 -7.66 -18.01
C GLY A 138 -8.86 -8.49 -16.81
N ASP A 139 -8.27 -9.65 -17.08
CA ASP A 139 -7.84 -10.60 -16.04
C ASP A 139 -6.58 -10.07 -15.35
N VAL A 140 -6.65 -9.90 -14.02
CA VAL A 140 -5.57 -9.29 -13.21
C VAL A 140 -5.39 -10.05 -11.89
N PRO A 141 -4.21 -9.99 -11.25
CA PRO A 141 -4.01 -10.59 -9.94
C PRO A 141 -4.96 -10.04 -8.87
N TYR A 142 -5.82 -10.90 -8.30
CA TYR A 142 -6.78 -10.51 -7.26
C TYR A 142 -6.70 -11.41 -6.02
N SER A 143 -6.97 -12.71 -6.16
CA SER A 143 -6.97 -13.65 -5.02
C SER A 143 -5.57 -13.87 -4.43
N GLU A 144 -4.54 -13.80 -5.28
CA GLU A 144 -3.13 -13.93 -4.90
C GLU A 144 -2.45 -12.57 -4.65
N PHE A 145 -3.18 -11.46 -4.77
CA PHE A 145 -2.64 -10.13 -4.49
C PHE A 145 -2.29 -9.98 -3.01
N ASN A 146 -1.13 -9.39 -2.73
CA ASN A 146 -0.64 -9.05 -1.39
C ASN A 146 -0.55 -10.24 -0.42
N VAL A 147 -0.41 -11.46 -0.95
CA VAL A 147 -0.19 -12.67 -0.16
C VAL A 147 1.30 -12.79 0.21
N PRO A 148 1.66 -12.87 1.51
CA PRO A 148 3.05 -12.99 1.92
C PRO A 148 3.76 -14.20 1.30
N GLY A 149 4.92 -13.96 0.68
CA GLY A 149 5.70 -14.99 0.01
C GLY A 149 5.30 -15.27 -1.45
N GLN A 150 4.18 -14.72 -1.92
CA GLN A 150 3.78 -14.81 -3.32
C GLN A 150 4.44 -13.69 -4.15
N THR A 151 5.45 -14.03 -4.94
CA THR A 151 6.23 -13.05 -5.72
C THR A 151 5.77 -12.91 -7.18
N ALA A 152 4.96 -13.86 -7.66
CA ALA A 152 4.45 -13.89 -9.03
C ALA A 152 2.97 -14.32 -9.03
N PRO A 153 2.05 -13.43 -8.60
CA PRO A 153 0.64 -13.78 -8.45
C PRO A 153 -0.01 -14.02 -9.82
N SER A 154 -0.82 -15.07 -9.91
CA SER A 154 -1.58 -15.39 -11.12
C SER A 154 -2.74 -14.42 -11.31
N PRO A 155 -3.08 -14.05 -12.56
CA PRO A 155 -4.32 -13.34 -12.84
C PRO A 155 -5.54 -14.21 -12.55
N ASP A 156 -6.56 -13.61 -11.95
CA ASP A 156 -7.89 -14.18 -11.83
C ASP A 156 -8.75 -13.74 -13.02
N SER A 157 -9.80 -14.49 -13.32
CA SER A 157 -10.72 -14.09 -14.39
C SER A 157 -11.50 -12.83 -13.99
N SER A 158 -11.62 -11.88 -14.92
CA SER A 158 -12.39 -10.63 -14.76
C SER A 158 -13.81 -10.87 -14.23
N LYS A 159 -14.47 -11.96 -14.66
CA LYS A 159 -15.78 -12.38 -14.16
C LYS A 159 -15.74 -12.73 -12.67
N ASP A 160 -14.77 -13.54 -12.25
CA ASP A 160 -14.66 -13.97 -10.86
C ASP A 160 -14.28 -12.80 -9.96
N ILE A 161 -13.42 -11.90 -10.45
CA ILE A 161 -13.08 -10.66 -9.77
C ILE A 161 -14.35 -9.84 -9.53
N TYR A 162 -15.14 -9.52 -10.57
CA TYR A 162 -16.36 -8.73 -10.41
C TYR A 162 -17.36 -9.32 -9.40
N ASN A 163 -17.52 -10.66 -9.38
CA ASN A 163 -18.36 -11.32 -8.37
C ASN A 163 -17.80 -11.13 -6.95
N ALA A 164 -16.48 -11.22 -6.80
CA ALA A 164 -15.80 -10.97 -5.52
C ALA A 164 -15.90 -9.50 -5.10
N LEU A 165 -15.85 -8.54 -6.04
CA LEU A 165 -16.01 -7.11 -5.74
C LEU A 165 -17.41 -6.79 -5.21
N ILE A 166 -18.46 -7.41 -5.76
CA ILE A 166 -19.84 -7.25 -5.25
C ILE A 166 -19.93 -7.78 -3.81
N THR A 167 -19.35 -8.95 -3.56
CA THR A 167 -19.30 -9.52 -2.20
C THR A 167 -18.55 -8.58 -1.24
N LEU A 168 -17.41 -8.04 -1.68
CA LEU A 168 -16.61 -7.10 -0.88
C LEU A 168 -17.38 -5.81 -0.55
N LEU A 169 -18.24 -5.33 -1.46
CA LEU A 169 -19.11 -4.17 -1.24
C LEU A 169 -20.28 -4.46 -0.29
N GLU A 170 -20.81 -5.69 -0.27
CA GLU A 170 -21.87 -6.10 0.66
C GLU A 170 -21.36 -6.28 2.09
N GLU A 171 -20.08 -6.61 2.25
CA GLU A 171 -19.42 -6.75 3.56
C GLU A 171 -18.85 -5.43 4.10
N GLY A 172 -18.78 -4.37 3.29
CA GLY A 172 -18.27 -3.04 3.67
C GLY A 172 -19.34 -2.12 4.25
#